data_AF-A0A168RG70-F1
#
_entry.id   AF-A0A168RG70-F1
#
_cell.length_a   1.000
_cell.length_b   1.000
_cell.length_c   1.000
_cell.angle_alpha   90.00
_cell.angle_beta   90.00
_cell.angle_gamma   90.00
#
_symmetry.space_group_name_H-M   'P 1'
#
loop_
_entity.id
_entity.type
_entity.pdbx_description
1 polymer ?
#
loop_
_entity_poly.entity_id
_entity_poly.type
_entity_poly.pdbx_seq_one_letter_code
_entity_poly.pdbx_strand_id
1 'polypeptide(L)'
;MKNNEKLSVNDFLFGNQDEYNKKVLKTLHSHPKIENIIQEYQISDAEILQFAFELIELKEKFDFPDIVDFSYEIKREKEKNKLIFKKVKDKTNKFKFNVTRVVNLKLTEISAPDPTYTVDNLIINSKVRREIRDRLKHIKKFVSNNNFSNVKGLFLQNGTLKSGKSFLLQAASNYLASEGITVAYIKLPKLFNHLISLFNTQNSSMAINAIKNEMSKVDVLLIDDLGLEKINSWFFLDFLGDILDNRFETFKINIFASITSFEELRNIYTKSFPNQKIRVKNLFDKIYMSTYLINFNEKKQNN
;
A
#
# COMPACT_ATOMS: atom_id res chain seq x y z
N MET A 1 9.70 6.10 -33.08
CA MET A 1 10.71 6.96 -32.44
C MET A 1 10.44 8.39 -32.90
N LYS A 2 9.74 9.20 -32.11
CA LYS A 2 9.60 10.64 -32.39
C LYS A 2 10.83 11.34 -31.82
N ASN A 3 11.43 12.23 -32.60
CA ASN A 3 12.61 13.01 -32.25
C ASN A 3 12.46 13.64 -30.84
N ASN A 4 13.25 13.16 -29.89
CA ASN A 4 13.48 13.86 -28.63
C ASN A 4 14.53 14.94 -28.92
N GLU A 5 14.10 16.10 -29.41
CA GLU A 5 14.88 17.32 -29.20
C GLU A 5 15.04 17.48 -27.68
N LYS A 6 16.30 17.50 -27.21
CA LYS A 6 16.60 17.79 -25.81
C LYS A 6 16.14 19.22 -25.54
N LEU A 7 14.99 19.38 -24.89
CA LEU A 7 14.53 20.64 -24.34
C LEU A 7 15.66 21.24 -23.49
N SER A 8 16.15 22.40 -23.88
CA SER A 8 17.20 23.15 -23.21
C SER A 8 16.56 24.09 -22.19
N VAL A 9 17.26 24.40 -21.09
CA VAL A 9 16.83 25.45 -20.15
C VAL A 9 16.61 26.79 -20.87
N ASN A 10 17.39 27.04 -21.94
CA ASN A 10 17.25 28.24 -22.76
C ASN A 10 15.90 28.31 -23.51
N ASP A 11 15.22 27.19 -23.73
CA ASP A 11 13.89 27.18 -24.35
C ASP A 11 12.80 27.72 -23.42
N PHE A 12 13.11 27.89 -22.13
CA PHE A 12 12.21 28.43 -21.11
C PHE A 12 12.65 29.81 -20.60
N LEU A 13 13.71 30.38 -21.16
CA LEU A 13 14.08 31.77 -20.94
C LEU A 13 13.24 32.66 -21.87
N PHE A 14 12.62 33.68 -21.31
CA PHE A 14 11.84 34.67 -22.07
C PHE A 14 12.61 35.99 -22.02
N GLY A 15 12.93 36.56 -23.18
CA GLY A 15 13.69 37.80 -23.27
C GLY A 15 12.88 39.03 -22.83
N ASN A 16 11.55 38.95 -22.88
CA ASN A 16 10.62 39.98 -22.41
C ASN A 16 9.19 39.41 -22.24
N GLN A 17 8.27 40.24 -21.71
CA GLN A 17 6.87 39.86 -21.46
C GLN A 17 6.09 39.55 -22.75
N ASP A 18 6.37 40.23 -23.87
CA ASP A 18 5.67 40.00 -25.13
C ASP A 18 6.03 38.65 -25.75
N GLU A 19 7.29 38.26 -25.66
CA GLU A 19 7.77 36.95 -26.09
C GLU A 19 7.15 35.83 -25.24
N TYR A 20 7.09 36.03 -23.91
CA TYR A 20 6.37 35.14 -23.01
C TYR A 20 4.90 34.98 -23.42
N ASN A 21 4.18 36.10 -23.57
CA ASN A 21 2.75 36.09 -23.89
C ASN A 21 2.47 35.35 -25.20
N LYS A 22 3.21 35.66 -26.27
CA LYS A 22 3.06 35.00 -27.58
C LYS A 22 3.32 33.51 -27.50
N LYS A 23 4.36 33.09 -26.78
CA LYS A 23 4.75 31.68 -26.68
C LYS A 23 3.72 30.89 -25.87
N VAL A 24 3.26 31.42 -24.74
CA VAL A 24 2.22 30.79 -23.91
C VAL A 24 0.92 30.62 -24.69
N LEU A 25 0.41 31.69 -25.30
CA LEU A 25 -0.83 31.63 -26.10
C LEU A 25 -0.71 30.60 -27.22
N LYS A 26 0.39 30.64 -27.99
CA LYS A 26 0.65 29.66 -29.06
C LYS A 26 0.67 28.23 -28.54
N THR A 27 1.36 27.98 -27.44
CA THR A 27 1.48 26.64 -26.84
C THR A 27 0.12 26.12 -26.35
N LEU A 28 -0.72 26.96 -25.74
CA LEU A 28 -2.01 26.52 -25.20
C LEU A 28 -3.06 26.33 -26.30
N HIS A 29 -3.18 27.28 -27.24
CA HIS A 29 -4.10 27.17 -28.38
C HIS A 29 -3.74 26.02 -29.34
N SER A 30 -2.45 25.65 -29.43
CA SER A 30 -2.04 24.53 -30.28
C SER A 30 -2.42 23.15 -29.73
N HIS A 31 -2.79 23.04 -28.44
CA HIS A 31 -3.13 21.75 -27.83
C HIS A 31 -4.66 21.49 -27.89
N PRO A 32 -5.14 20.48 -28.65
CA PRO A 32 -6.57 20.33 -28.96
C PRO A 32 -7.50 20.23 -27.74
N LYS A 33 -7.08 19.52 -26.68
CA LYS A 33 -7.91 19.39 -25.47
C LYS A 33 -7.95 20.67 -24.63
N ILE A 34 -6.91 21.50 -24.72
CA ILE A 34 -6.87 22.78 -24.01
C ILE A 34 -7.71 23.80 -24.78
N GLU A 35 -7.61 23.80 -26.11
CA GLU A 35 -8.45 24.62 -26.97
C GLU A 35 -9.94 24.35 -26.75
N ASN A 36 -10.35 23.09 -26.63
CA ASN A 36 -11.72 22.74 -26.29
C ASN A 36 -12.18 23.35 -24.94
N ILE A 37 -11.30 23.38 -23.93
CA ILE A 37 -11.61 23.97 -22.62
C ILE A 37 -11.69 25.49 -22.71
N ILE A 38 -10.78 26.12 -23.46
CA ILE A 38 -10.82 27.56 -23.71
C ILE A 38 -12.16 27.95 -24.34
N GLN A 39 -12.63 27.17 -25.32
CA GLN A 39 -13.92 27.41 -25.98
C GLN A 39 -15.11 27.12 -25.06
N GLU A 40 -15.10 25.99 -24.34
CA GLU A 40 -16.18 25.58 -23.42
C GLU A 40 -16.41 26.62 -22.31
N TYR A 41 -15.33 27.12 -21.71
CA TYR A 41 -15.39 28.09 -20.61
C TYR A 41 -15.23 29.55 -21.07
N GLN A 42 -15.19 29.81 -22.39
CA GLN A 42 -15.05 31.14 -22.98
C GLN A 42 -13.89 31.93 -22.34
N ILE A 43 -12.72 31.30 -22.27
CA ILE A 43 -11.52 31.88 -21.64
C ILE A 43 -10.88 32.86 -22.63
N SER A 44 -10.75 34.12 -22.25
CA SER A 44 -10.07 35.14 -23.07
C SER A 44 -8.54 35.03 -23.00
N ASP A 45 -7.81 35.54 -23.99
CA ASP A 45 -6.34 35.56 -23.99
C ASP A 45 -5.74 36.19 -22.73
N ALA A 46 -6.37 37.24 -22.20
CA ALA A 46 -5.96 37.87 -20.94
C ALA A 46 -6.11 36.92 -19.75
N GLU A 47 -7.21 36.17 -19.68
CA GLU A 47 -7.42 35.14 -18.67
C GLU A 47 -6.47 33.95 -18.87
N ILE A 48 -6.15 33.58 -20.12
CA ILE A 48 -5.16 32.54 -20.42
C ILE A 48 -3.80 32.92 -19.84
N LEU A 49 -3.36 34.17 -20.02
CA LEU A 49 -2.11 34.67 -19.46
C LEU A 49 -2.16 34.75 -17.93
N GLN A 50 -3.30 35.15 -17.36
CA GLN A 50 -3.51 35.19 -15.91
C GLN A 50 -3.42 33.79 -15.26
N PHE A 51 -4.00 32.78 -15.91
CA PHE A 51 -4.04 31.39 -15.44
C PHE A 51 -3.09 30.48 -16.24
N ALA A 52 -2.00 31.06 -16.75
CA ALA A 52 -1.06 30.34 -17.61
C ALA A 52 -0.47 29.11 -16.90
N PHE A 53 -0.19 29.23 -15.60
CA PHE A 53 0.35 28.14 -14.80
C PHE A 53 -0.62 26.95 -14.74
N GLU A 54 -1.88 27.19 -14.40
CA GLU A 54 -2.92 26.16 -14.29
C GLU A 54 -3.21 25.51 -15.65
N LEU A 55 -3.24 26.29 -16.73
CA LEU A 55 -3.47 25.77 -18.08
C LEU A 55 -2.27 24.96 -18.61
N ILE A 56 -1.04 25.35 -18.29
CA ILE A 56 0.17 24.57 -18.62
C ILE A 56 0.15 23.25 -17.84
N GLU A 57 -0.12 23.28 -16.54
CA GLU A 57 -0.24 22.08 -15.71
C GLU A 57 -1.37 21.14 -16.24
N LEU A 58 -2.48 21.70 -16.72
CA LEU A 58 -3.57 20.93 -17.31
C LEU A 58 -3.16 20.33 -18.67
N LYS A 59 -2.36 21.04 -19.46
CA LYS A 59 -1.77 20.52 -20.70
C LYS A 59 -0.84 19.35 -20.40
N GLU A 60 0.05 19.47 -19.41
CA GLU A 60 0.91 18.37 -18.95
C GLU A 60 0.09 17.17 -18.51
N LYS A 61 -1.04 17.39 -17.81
CA LYS A 61 -1.98 16.33 -17.48
C LYS A 61 -2.55 15.63 -18.71
N PHE A 62 -2.83 16.35 -19.80
CA PHE A 62 -3.34 15.75 -21.03
C PHE A 62 -2.29 15.03 -21.85
N ASP A 63 -1.05 15.52 -21.85
CA ASP A 63 0.10 14.91 -22.50
C ASP A 63 0.54 13.63 -21.75
N PHE A 64 0.45 13.66 -20.42
CA PHE A 64 0.88 12.57 -19.52
C PHE A 64 -0.22 12.17 -18.54
N PRO A 65 -1.36 11.66 -19.04
CA PRO A 65 -2.55 11.36 -18.22
C PRO A 65 -2.26 10.33 -17.12
N ASP A 66 -1.33 9.43 -17.37
CA ASP A 66 -0.98 8.40 -16.39
C ASP A 66 0.05 8.87 -15.37
N ILE A 67 0.77 9.98 -15.57
CA ILE A 67 1.86 10.41 -14.67
C ILE A 67 1.39 11.50 -13.71
N VAL A 68 0.66 12.49 -14.22
CA VAL A 68 0.21 13.65 -13.44
C VAL A 68 -0.97 13.26 -12.55
N ASP A 69 -0.82 13.37 -11.22
CA ASP A 69 -1.76 12.86 -10.20
C ASP A 69 -2.81 13.89 -9.73
N PHE A 70 -2.89 15.01 -10.43
CA PHE A 70 -3.86 16.07 -10.19
C PHE A 70 -4.51 16.53 -11.50
N SER A 71 -5.60 17.26 -11.35
CA SER A 71 -6.27 17.97 -12.43
C SER A 71 -6.91 19.23 -11.87
N TYR A 72 -7.67 19.95 -12.69
CA TYR A 72 -8.38 21.16 -12.30
C TYR A 72 -9.88 20.99 -12.53
N GLU A 73 -10.67 21.29 -11.50
CA GLU A 73 -12.09 21.61 -11.69
C GLU A 73 -12.18 23.07 -12.12
N ILE A 74 -12.71 23.32 -13.30
CA ILE A 74 -12.86 24.66 -13.88
C ILE A 74 -14.32 25.09 -13.74
N LYS A 75 -14.54 26.30 -13.26
CA LYS A 75 -15.88 26.89 -13.15
C LYS A 75 -15.84 28.35 -13.55
N ARG A 76 -16.91 28.82 -14.21
CA ARG A 76 -17.15 30.25 -14.45
C ARG A 76 -18.34 30.71 -13.62
N GLU A 77 -18.10 31.63 -12.67
CA GLU A 77 -19.15 32.29 -11.91
C GLU A 77 -19.83 33.35 -12.78
N LYS A 78 -21.03 33.03 -13.27
CA LYS A 78 -21.76 33.85 -14.26
C LYS A 78 -22.01 35.29 -13.78
N GLU A 79 -22.32 35.48 -12.49
CA GLU A 79 -22.66 36.81 -11.94
C GLU A 79 -21.47 37.77 -11.89
N LYS A 80 -20.24 37.24 -11.73
CA LYS A 80 -19.02 38.05 -11.62
C LYS A 80 -18.11 37.93 -12.85
N ASN A 81 -18.58 37.18 -13.87
CA ASN A 81 -17.79 36.73 -15.01
C ASN A 81 -16.37 36.26 -14.62
N LYS A 82 -16.28 35.49 -13.53
CA LYS A 82 -15.01 35.11 -12.93
C LYS A 82 -14.70 33.65 -13.19
N LEU A 83 -13.53 33.38 -13.77
CA LEU A 83 -12.99 32.04 -13.94
C LEU A 83 -12.30 31.55 -12.66
N ILE A 84 -12.54 30.29 -12.30
CA ILE A 84 -11.98 29.66 -11.09
C ILE A 84 -11.39 28.31 -11.48
N PHE A 85 -10.13 28.13 -11.11
CA PHE A 85 -9.42 26.85 -11.16
C PHE A 85 -9.30 26.30 -9.74
N LYS A 86 -9.80 25.08 -9.53
CA LYS A 86 -9.63 24.36 -8.27
C LYS A 86 -8.82 23.10 -8.53
N LYS A 87 -7.58 23.07 -8.03
CA LYS A 87 -6.72 21.89 -8.11
C LYS A 87 -7.33 20.74 -7.31
N VAL A 88 -7.50 19.59 -7.96
CA VAL A 88 -8.06 18.37 -7.36
C VAL A 88 -7.15 17.18 -7.63
N LYS A 89 -7.09 16.24 -6.69
CA LYS A 89 -6.37 14.98 -6.88
C LYS A 89 -7.10 14.13 -7.93
N ASP A 90 -6.39 13.70 -8.95
CA ASP A 90 -6.95 12.78 -9.93
C ASP A 90 -6.96 11.36 -9.36
N LYS A 91 -8.16 10.88 -9.03
CA LYS A 91 -8.36 9.53 -8.47
C LYS A 91 -8.21 8.42 -9.50
N THR A 92 -8.19 8.75 -10.79
CA THR A 92 -8.06 7.78 -11.89
C THR A 92 -6.61 7.42 -12.17
N ASN A 93 -5.67 8.32 -11.84
CA ASN A 93 -4.25 8.07 -11.99
C ASN A 93 -3.76 7.06 -10.94
N LYS A 94 -3.34 5.88 -11.42
CA LYS A 94 -2.79 4.81 -10.59
C LYS A 94 -1.27 4.72 -10.62
N PHE A 95 -0.55 5.52 -11.42
CA PHE A 95 0.90 5.41 -11.54
C PHE A 95 1.59 5.77 -10.24
N LYS A 96 1.33 6.96 -9.68
CA LYS A 96 1.89 7.36 -8.38
C LYS A 96 1.56 6.35 -7.30
N PHE A 97 0.30 5.92 -7.24
CA PHE A 97 -0.15 4.87 -6.33
C PHE A 97 0.66 3.58 -6.48
N ASN A 98 0.89 3.13 -7.72
CA ASN A 98 1.64 1.91 -8.01
C ASN A 98 3.13 2.04 -7.70
N VAL A 99 3.74 3.17 -8.03
CA VAL A 99 5.15 3.44 -7.69
C VAL A 99 5.33 3.47 -6.18
N THR A 100 4.48 4.22 -5.47
CA THR A 100 4.49 4.26 -3.99
C THR A 100 4.29 2.86 -3.41
N ARG A 101 3.35 2.08 -3.95
CA ARG A 101 3.12 0.69 -3.55
C ARG A 101 4.38 -0.18 -3.72
N VAL A 102 5.00 -0.16 -4.90
CA VAL A 102 6.18 -1.01 -5.20
C VAL A 102 7.36 -0.66 -4.30
N VAL A 103 7.65 0.62 -4.08
CA VAL A 103 8.80 1.05 -3.25
C VAL A 103 8.63 0.65 -1.78
N ASN A 104 7.38 0.61 -1.31
CA ASN A 104 7.05 0.31 0.08
C ASN A 104 6.76 -1.17 0.36
N LEU A 105 6.63 -2.01 -0.67
CA LEU A 105 6.58 -3.46 -0.51
C LEU A 105 8.00 -4.02 -0.37
N LYS A 106 8.23 -4.78 0.69
CA LYS A 106 9.51 -5.42 1.02
C LYS A 106 9.40 -6.93 0.91
N LEU A 107 10.53 -7.58 0.65
CA LEU A 107 10.66 -9.04 0.55
C LEU A 107 9.76 -9.67 -0.53
N THR A 108 9.49 -8.93 -1.61
CA THR A 108 8.63 -9.37 -2.71
C THR A 108 9.21 -10.55 -3.49
N GLU A 109 10.52 -10.75 -3.43
CA GLU A 109 11.23 -11.90 -3.96
C GLU A 109 10.86 -13.21 -3.23
N ILE A 110 10.45 -13.13 -1.96
CA ILE A 110 9.96 -14.26 -1.18
C ILE A 110 8.45 -14.41 -1.39
N SER A 111 7.71 -13.31 -1.28
CA SER A 111 6.25 -13.29 -1.38
C SER A 111 5.76 -11.93 -1.85
N ALA A 112 5.30 -11.84 -3.09
CA ALA A 112 4.66 -10.65 -3.64
C ALA A 112 3.12 -10.75 -3.52
N PRO A 113 2.42 -9.71 -3.04
CA PRO A 113 0.97 -9.66 -3.13
C PRO A 113 0.51 -9.43 -4.58
N ASP A 114 -0.59 -10.06 -4.97
CA ASP A 114 -1.21 -9.85 -6.28
C ASP A 114 -1.67 -8.37 -6.40
N PRO A 115 -1.18 -7.60 -7.39
CA PRO A 115 -1.50 -6.18 -7.54
C PRO A 115 -2.98 -5.91 -7.88
N THR A 116 -3.71 -6.92 -8.35
CA THR A 116 -5.13 -6.79 -8.70
C THR A 116 -6.05 -6.89 -7.48
N TYR A 117 -5.53 -7.31 -6.33
CA TYR A 117 -6.32 -7.52 -5.12
C TYR A 117 -6.47 -6.20 -4.38
N THR A 118 -7.73 -5.79 -4.19
CA THR A 118 -8.11 -4.54 -3.52
C THR A 118 -9.10 -4.81 -2.40
N VAL A 119 -9.12 -3.92 -1.41
CA VAL A 119 -10.05 -4.02 -0.26
C VAL A 119 -11.52 -3.90 -0.73
N ASP A 120 -11.75 -3.25 -1.87
CA ASP A 120 -13.10 -3.05 -2.42
C ASP A 120 -13.67 -4.33 -3.06
N ASN A 121 -12.80 -5.15 -3.66
CA ASN A 121 -13.16 -6.39 -4.35
C ASN A 121 -13.31 -7.61 -3.42
N LEU A 122 -13.24 -7.42 -2.09
CA LEU A 122 -13.35 -8.52 -1.13
C LEU A 122 -14.72 -9.16 -1.13
N ILE A 123 -14.83 -10.45 -1.44
CA ILE A 123 -16.10 -11.20 -1.34
C ILE A 123 -16.27 -11.75 0.08
N ILE A 124 -16.61 -10.87 1.02
CA ILE A 124 -16.88 -11.22 2.43
C ILE A 124 -18.11 -10.46 2.95
N ASN A 125 -18.63 -10.89 4.11
CA ASN A 125 -19.72 -10.20 4.81
C ASN A 125 -19.42 -8.69 4.95
N SER A 126 -20.43 -7.86 4.69
CA SER A 126 -20.31 -6.39 4.70
C SER A 126 -19.88 -5.82 6.05
N LYS A 127 -20.30 -6.41 7.17
CA LYS A 127 -19.91 -6.03 8.54
C LYS A 127 -18.43 -6.31 8.77
N VAL A 128 -17.97 -7.52 8.47
CA VAL A 128 -16.55 -7.90 8.59
C VAL A 128 -15.68 -7.05 7.67
N ARG A 129 -16.14 -6.79 6.43
CA ARG A 129 -15.43 -5.89 5.50
C ARG A 129 -15.28 -4.49 6.04
N ARG A 130 -16.35 -3.93 6.61
CA ARG A 130 -16.34 -2.58 7.20
C ARG A 130 -15.38 -2.52 8.37
N GLU A 131 -15.45 -3.49 9.28
CA GLU A 131 -14.55 -3.58 10.43
C GLU A 131 -13.07 -3.62 10.00
N ILE A 132 -12.73 -4.48 9.04
CA ILE A 132 -11.37 -4.55 8.51
C ILE A 132 -10.95 -3.23 7.86
N ARG A 133 -11.82 -2.63 7.03
CA ARG A 133 -11.52 -1.35 6.38
C ARG A 133 -11.27 -0.25 7.40
N ASP A 134 -12.08 -0.17 8.45
CA ASP A 134 -11.92 0.84 9.49
C ASP A 134 -10.63 0.62 10.29
N ARG A 135 -10.26 -0.64 10.53
CA ARG A 135 -8.97 -0.99 11.15
C ARG A 135 -7.78 -0.65 10.26
N LEU A 136 -7.82 -0.95 8.96
CA LEU A 136 -6.75 -0.57 8.03
C LEU A 136 -6.59 0.97 7.95
N LYS A 137 -7.69 1.72 7.94
CA LYS A 137 -7.65 3.18 8.03
C LYS A 137 -7.03 3.68 9.34
N HIS A 138 -7.33 3.01 10.45
CA HIS A 138 -6.75 3.35 11.74
C HIS A 138 -5.24 3.08 11.77
N ILE A 139 -4.81 1.91 11.28
CA ILE A 139 -3.38 1.56 11.10
C ILE A 139 -2.69 2.61 10.24
N LYS A 140 -3.29 3.01 9.11
CA LYS A 140 -2.75 4.06 8.25
C LYS A 140 -2.53 5.37 9.03
N LYS A 141 -3.58 5.86 9.70
CA LYS A 141 -3.52 7.12 10.46
C LYS A 141 -2.44 7.07 11.55
N PHE A 142 -2.28 5.91 12.19
CA PHE A 142 -1.27 5.69 13.22
C PHE A 142 0.15 5.79 12.68
N VAL A 143 0.46 5.01 11.64
CA VAL A 143 1.81 4.99 11.06
C VAL A 143 2.18 6.36 10.50
N SER A 144 1.27 7.03 9.80
CA SER A 144 1.54 8.36 9.22
C SER A 144 1.79 9.45 10.26
N ASN A 145 1.26 9.31 11.49
CA ASN A 145 1.37 10.32 12.53
C ASN A 145 2.48 10.06 13.54
N ASN A 146 3.26 8.97 13.41
CA ASN A 146 4.25 8.53 14.40
C ASN A 146 3.72 8.53 15.84
N ASN A 147 2.42 8.29 16.04
CA ASN A 147 1.84 8.22 17.37
C ASN A 147 2.29 6.91 18.03
N PHE A 148 2.63 6.93 19.32
CA PHE A 148 3.11 5.75 20.05
C PHE A 148 2.02 5.02 20.85
N SER A 149 0.74 5.18 20.48
CA SER A 149 -0.39 4.51 21.14
C SER A 149 -0.56 3.06 20.65
N ASN A 150 -0.91 2.11 21.54
CA ASN A 150 -1.13 0.68 21.24
C ASN A 150 -2.16 0.38 20.12
N VAL A 151 -1.79 0.55 18.85
CA VAL A 151 -2.61 0.13 17.70
C VAL A 151 -2.34 -1.34 17.45
N LYS A 152 -3.36 -2.15 17.71
CA LYS A 152 -3.31 -3.59 17.44
C LYS A 152 -3.55 -3.86 15.95
N GLY A 153 -2.85 -4.87 15.45
CA GLY A 153 -3.13 -5.46 14.14
C GLY A 153 -4.30 -6.43 14.20
N LEU A 154 -4.34 -7.38 13.27
CA LEU A 154 -5.46 -8.30 13.09
C LEU A 154 -4.98 -9.75 13.12
N PHE A 155 -5.78 -10.65 13.66
CA PHE A 155 -5.59 -12.09 13.52
C PHE A 155 -6.86 -12.66 12.89
N LEU A 156 -6.79 -12.97 11.60
CA LEU A 156 -7.88 -13.57 10.85
C LEU A 156 -7.85 -15.07 11.10
N GLN A 157 -8.81 -15.57 11.85
CA GLN A 157 -8.91 -16.98 12.22
C GLN A 157 -10.14 -17.62 11.58
N ASN A 158 -10.10 -18.95 11.54
CA ASN A 158 -11.17 -19.79 11.01
C ASN A 158 -11.45 -19.56 9.50
N GLY A 159 -12.24 -20.45 8.92
CA GLY A 159 -12.62 -20.42 7.51
C GLY A 159 -11.86 -21.41 6.65
N THR A 160 -12.55 -21.94 5.65
CA THR A 160 -12.03 -22.97 4.74
C THR A 160 -10.86 -22.46 3.93
N LEU A 161 -10.12 -23.39 3.31
CA LEU A 161 -9.23 -23.07 2.21
C LEU A 161 -10.03 -22.26 1.16
N LYS A 162 -9.45 -21.16 0.67
CA LYS A 162 -10.11 -20.19 -0.24
C LYS A 162 -11.22 -19.32 0.38
N SER A 163 -11.31 -19.19 1.70
CA SER A 163 -12.29 -18.28 2.32
C SER A 163 -12.06 -16.79 2.01
N GLY A 164 -10.90 -16.42 1.44
CA GLY A 164 -10.57 -15.03 1.10
C GLY A 164 -9.59 -14.35 2.08
N LYS A 165 -9.10 -15.05 3.11
CA LYS A 165 -8.10 -14.51 4.06
C LYS A 165 -6.82 -14.04 3.36
N SER A 166 -6.21 -14.91 2.56
CA SER A 166 -5.01 -14.57 1.80
C SER A 166 -5.24 -13.46 0.78
N PHE A 167 -6.44 -13.41 0.18
CA PHE A 167 -6.82 -12.28 -0.68
C PHE A 167 -6.84 -10.99 0.14
N LEU A 168 -7.42 -11.03 1.34
CA LEU A 168 -7.53 -9.87 2.22
C LEU A 168 -6.18 -9.36 2.72
N LEU A 169 -5.26 -10.24 3.10
CA LEU A 169 -3.90 -9.84 3.46
C LEU A 169 -3.21 -9.15 2.27
N GLN A 170 -3.25 -9.74 1.07
CA GLN A 170 -2.65 -9.13 -0.12
C GLN A 170 -3.28 -7.77 -0.46
N ALA A 171 -4.61 -7.67 -0.39
CA ALA A 171 -5.33 -6.41 -0.58
C ALA A 171 -4.96 -5.35 0.47
N ALA A 172 -4.81 -5.75 1.73
CA ALA A 172 -4.35 -4.88 2.81
C ALA A 172 -2.91 -4.44 2.58
N SER A 173 -2.03 -5.33 2.13
CA SER A 173 -0.64 -5.00 1.80
C SER A 173 -0.56 -3.97 0.69
N ASN A 174 -1.31 -4.17 -0.40
CA ASN A 174 -1.38 -3.22 -1.51
C ASN A 174 -1.89 -1.85 -1.04
N TYR A 175 -2.97 -1.84 -0.26
CA TYR A 175 -3.55 -0.61 0.28
C TYR A 175 -2.55 0.15 1.16
N LEU A 176 -1.97 -0.50 2.16
CA LEU A 176 -1.05 0.16 3.09
C LEU A 176 0.22 0.64 2.37
N ALA A 177 0.82 -0.20 1.53
CA ALA A 177 2.03 0.18 0.79
C ALA A 177 1.80 1.37 -0.15
N SER A 178 0.64 1.44 -0.80
CA SER A 178 0.27 2.56 -1.66
C SER A 178 0.08 3.90 -0.91
N GLU A 179 -0.10 3.82 0.41
CA GLU A 179 -0.24 4.97 1.30
C GLU A 179 1.10 5.39 1.92
N GLY A 180 2.22 4.83 1.43
CA GLY A 180 3.56 5.19 1.88
C GLY A 180 4.05 4.40 3.10
N ILE A 181 3.34 3.36 3.52
CA ILE A 181 3.66 2.56 4.72
C ILE A 181 4.52 1.38 4.31
N THR A 182 5.64 1.13 4.99
CA THR A 182 6.48 -0.02 4.66
C THR A 182 5.80 -1.33 5.07
N VAL A 183 5.71 -2.27 4.12
CA VAL A 183 4.94 -3.51 4.27
C VAL A 183 5.74 -4.71 3.80
N ALA A 184 5.76 -5.77 4.59
CA ALA A 184 6.14 -7.11 4.12
C ALA A 184 4.92 -8.04 4.16
N TYR A 185 4.60 -8.67 3.03
CA TYR A 185 3.61 -9.74 2.94
C TYR A 185 4.33 -11.07 2.81
N ILE A 186 4.11 -11.98 3.75
CA ILE A 186 4.88 -13.21 3.86
C ILE A 186 3.92 -14.40 3.94
N LYS A 187 3.99 -15.31 2.97
CA LYS A 187 3.42 -16.65 3.12
C LYS A 187 4.41 -17.54 3.87
N LEU A 188 4.07 -18.00 5.07
CA LEU A 188 5.04 -18.76 5.89
C LEU A 188 5.63 -20.00 5.21
N PRO A 189 4.85 -20.84 4.49
CA PRO A 189 5.43 -21.98 3.79
C PRO A 189 6.47 -21.57 2.74
N LYS A 190 6.28 -20.43 2.05
CA LYS A 190 7.25 -19.90 1.08
C LYS A 190 8.49 -19.38 1.77
N LEU A 191 8.33 -18.62 2.85
CA LEU A 191 9.46 -18.13 3.65
C LEU A 191 10.29 -19.28 4.18
N PHE A 192 9.67 -20.31 4.77
CA PHE A 192 10.38 -21.49 5.26
C PHE A 192 11.25 -22.12 4.16
N ASN A 193 10.65 -22.42 3.00
CA ASN A 193 11.39 -23.03 1.88
C ASN A 193 12.51 -22.11 1.37
N HIS A 194 12.27 -20.80 1.32
CA HIS A 194 13.28 -19.82 0.92
C HIS A 194 14.47 -19.83 1.89
N LEU A 195 14.22 -19.80 3.20
CA LEU A 195 15.29 -19.88 4.21
C LEU A 195 16.06 -21.20 4.13
N ILE A 196 15.38 -22.33 3.91
CA ILE A 196 16.06 -23.62 3.70
C ILE A 196 17.00 -23.56 2.50
N SER A 197 16.58 -22.93 1.40
CA SER A 197 17.42 -22.79 0.20
C SER A 197 18.68 -21.97 0.44
N LEU A 198 18.66 -21.04 1.41
CA LEU A 198 19.81 -20.20 1.74
C LEU A 198 20.87 -20.92 2.56
N PHE A 199 20.53 -21.97 3.31
CA PHE A 199 21.49 -22.66 4.20
C PHE A 199 22.71 -23.24 3.48
N ASN A 200 22.57 -23.63 2.21
CA ASN A 200 23.65 -24.21 1.41
C ASN A 200 24.47 -23.15 0.65
N THR A 201 24.24 -21.86 0.89
CA THR A 201 24.95 -20.76 0.21
C THR A 201 26.11 -20.23 1.04
N GLN A 202 27.16 -19.71 0.38
CA GLN A 202 28.37 -19.21 1.06
C GLN A 202 28.08 -18.05 2.04
N ASN A 203 26.98 -17.30 1.84
CA ASN A 203 26.60 -16.14 2.66
C ASN A 203 25.28 -16.34 3.42
N SER A 204 24.95 -17.59 3.77
CA SER A 204 23.67 -17.97 4.37
C SER A 204 23.27 -17.12 5.58
N SER A 205 24.18 -16.93 6.54
CA SER A 205 23.94 -16.13 7.74
C SER A 205 23.59 -14.68 7.43
N MET A 206 24.33 -14.05 6.51
CA MET A 206 24.08 -12.65 6.12
C MET A 206 22.71 -12.51 5.44
N ALA A 207 22.36 -13.42 4.54
CA ALA A 207 21.08 -13.38 3.82
C ALA A 207 19.89 -13.60 4.78
N ILE A 208 19.97 -14.59 5.67
CA ILE A 208 18.93 -14.87 6.67
C ILE A 208 18.77 -13.68 7.62
N ASN A 209 19.88 -13.08 8.08
CA ASN A 209 19.84 -11.90 8.94
C ASN A 209 19.26 -10.66 8.24
N ALA A 210 19.52 -10.48 6.94
CA ALA A 210 18.91 -9.41 6.15
C ALA A 210 17.38 -9.54 6.11
N ILE A 211 16.86 -10.74 5.86
CA ILE A 211 15.42 -11.03 5.87
C ILE A 211 14.83 -10.76 7.26
N LYS A 212 15.49 -11.27 8.32
CA LYS A 212 15.09 -11.06 9.71
C LYS A 212 14.99 -9.57 10.04
N ASN A 213 16.04 -8.81 9.70
CA ASN A 213 16.10 -7.37 9.95
C ASN A 213 15.01 -6.60 9.19
N GLU A 214 14.77 -6.93 7.93
CA GLU A 214 13.73 -6.26 7.14
C GLU A 214 12.33 -6.56 7.71
N MET A 215 12.04 -7.84 8.03
CA MET A 215 10.79 -8.24 8.67
C MET A 215 10.58 -7.56 10.03
N SER A 216 11.64 -7.33 10.80
CA SER A 216 11.55 -6.61 12.08
C SER A 216 11.28 -5.12 11.92
N LYS A 217 11.76 -4.48 10.84
CA LYS A 217 11.71 -3.01 10.68
C LYS A 217 10.47 -2.48 9.97
N VAL A 218 9.85 -3.25 9.07
CA VAL A 218 8.66 -2.79 8.33
C VAL A 218 7.54 -2.34 9.28
N ASP A 219 6.79 -1.32 8.90
CA ASP A 219 5.71 -0.77 9.72
C ASP A 219 4.60 -1.79 9.94
N VAL A 220 4.25 -2.55 8.90
CA VAL A 220 3.24 -3.60 8.95
C VAL A 220 3.76 -4.90 8.35
N LEU A 221 3.78 -5.96 9.14
CA LEU A 221 4.13 -7.31 8.72
C LEU A 221 2.84 -8.14 8.62
N LEU A 222 2.57 -8.68 7.43
CA LEU A 222 1.41 -9.54 7.18
C LEU A 222 1.90 -10.97 6.98
N ILE A 223 1.51 -11.87 7.89
CA ILE A 223 1.88 -13.27 7.93
C ILE A 223 0.66 -14.10 7.52
N ASP A 224 0.76 -14.70 6.35
CA ASP A 224 -0.29 -15.53 5.75
C ASP A 224 0.02 -17.02 5.93
N ASP A 225 -1.03 -17.83 5.94
CA ASP A 225 -0.98 -19.28 6.11
C ASP A 225 -0.24 -19.74 7.39
N LEU A 226 -0.42 -19.00 8.50
CA LEU A 226 0.16 -19.38 9.80
C LEU A 226 -0.41 -20.72 10.28
N GLY A 227 0.48 -21.67 10.55
CA GLY A 227 0.13 -23.05 10.92
C GLY A 227 0.12 -24.04 9.76
N LEU A 228 0.34 -23.59 8.52
CA LEU A 228 0.47 -24.46 7.35
C LEU A 228 1.93 -24.75 6.98
N GLU A 229 2.90 -24.12 7.64
CA GLU A 229 4.31 -24.43 7.49
C GLU A 229 4.72 -25.73 8.21
N LYS A 230 5.93 -26.21 7.92
CA LYS A 230 6.53 -27.28 8.72
C LYS A 230 6.84 -26.76 10.12
N ILE A 231 6.26 -27.40 11.14
CA ILE A 231 6.52 -27.07 12.54
C ILE A 231 7.97 -27.44 12.87
N ASN A 232 8.80 -26.42 13.05
CA ASN A 232 10.22 -26.54 13.35
C ASN A 232 10.59 -25.47 14.39
N SER A 233 11.30 -25.87 15.46
CA SER A 233 11.65 -24.97 16.57
C SER A 233 12.54 -23.81 16.13
N TRP A 234 13.56 -24.08 15.31
CA TRP A 234 14.46 -23.03 14.81
C TRP A 234 13.68 -21.99 14.01
N PHE A 235 12.76 -22.42 13.13
CA PHE A 235 11.97 -21.49 12.33
C PHE A 235 10.95 -20.71 13.18
N PHE A 236 10.16 -21.39 13.99
CA PHE A 236 9.05 -20.77 14.70
C PHE A 236 9.49 -19.98 15.94
N LEU A 237 10.38 -20.55 16.76
CA LEU A 237 10.78 -19.95 18.03
C LEU A 237 12.00 -19.03 17.87
N ASP A 238 13.01 -19.43 17.12
CA ASP A 238 14.28 -18.68 17.08
C ASP A 238 14.31 -17.66 15.92
N PHE A 239 13.76 -17.99 14.75
CA PHE A 239 13.67 -17.03 13.64
C PHE A 239 12.44 -16.12 13.78
N LEU A 240 11.23 -16.70 13.74
CA LEU A 240 9.99 -15.92 13.79
C LEU A 240 9.72 -15.31 15.18
N GLY A 241 10.03 -16.04 16.25
CA GLY A 241 9.88 -15.55 17.63
C GLY A 241 10.70 -14.28 17.88
N ASP A 242 11.98 -14.27 17.51
CA ASP A 242 12.83 -13.07 17.65
C ASP A 242 12.31 -11.87 16.85
N ILE A 243 11.76 -12.09 15.65
CA ILE A 243 11.14 -11.03 14.84
C ILE A 243 9.94 -10.46 15.57
N LEU A 244 9.03 -11.33 16.01
CA LEU A 244 7.79 -10.91 16.67
C LEU A 244 8.06 -10.23 18.03
N ASP A 245 9.08 -10.68 18.75
CA ASP A 245 9.52 -10.08 20.01
C ASP A 245 10.04 -8.66 19.78
N ASN A 246 10.96 -8.47 18.83
CA ASN A 246 11.45 -7.14 18.49
C ASN A 246 10.33 -6.21 18.02
N ARG A 247 9.39 -6.73 17.22
CA ARG A 247 8.24 -5.96 16.72
C ARG A 247 7.28 -5.58 17.85
N PHE A 248 7.08 -6.46 18.82
CA PHE A 248 6.26 -6.17 20.00
C PHE A 248 6.87 -5.04 20.84
N GLU A 249 8.19 -5.08 21.08
CA GLU A 249 8.93 -4.05 21.83
C GLU A 249 8.96 -2.70 21.11
N THR A 250 8.98 -2.71 19.78
CA THR A 250 9.03 -1.50 18.94
C THR A 250 7.65 -1.05 18.44
N PHE A 251 6.57 -1.62 18.98
CA PHE A 251 5.18 -1.31 18.62
C PHE A 251 4.88 -1.40 17.11
N LYS A 252 5.57 -2.30 16.39
CA LYS A 252 5.31 -2.57 14.97
C LYS A 252 4.09 -3.48 14.81
N ILE A 253 3.33 -3.27 13.74
CA ILE A 253 2.01 -3.88 13.59
C ILE A 253 2.13 -5.24 12.88
N ASN A 254 1.44 -6.25 13.41
CA ASN A 254 1.39 -7.58 12.81
C ASN A 254 -0.05 -7.93 12.41
N ILE A 255 -0.24 -8.42 11.19
CA ILE A 255 -1.51 -8.99 10.73
C ILE A 255 -1.27 -10.45 10.39
N PHE A 256 -2.09 -11.35 10.93
CA PHE A 256 -1.97 -12.78 10.72
C PHE A 256 -3.21 -13.34 10.03
N ALA A 257 -3.03 -14.39 9.25
CA ALA A 257 -4.11 -15.25 8.80
C ALA A 257 -3.79 -16.72 9.10
N SER A 258 -4.75 -17.41 9.68
CA SER A 258 -4.70 -18.85 9.92
C SER A 258 -6.03 -19.50 9.56
N ILE A 259 -5.98 -20.75 9.09
CA ILE A 259 -7.19 -21.55 8.86
C ILE A 259 -7.80 -22.07 10.16
N THR A 260 -6.99 -22.24 11.21
CA THR A 260 -7.42 -22.70 12.53
C THR A 260 -7.73 -21.51 13.43
N SER A 261 -8.38 -21.79 14.56
CA SER A 261 -8.58 -20.78 15.60
C SER A 261 -7.25 -20.46 16.30
N PHE A 262 -7.14 -19.26 16.87
CA PHE A 262 -5.96 -18.84 17.64
C PHE A 262 -5.62 -19.84 18.78
N GLU A 263 -6.63 -20.29 19.53
CA GLU A 263 -6.44 -21.25 20.63
C GLU A 263 -6.04 -22.63 20.14
N GLU A 264 -6.63 -23.10 19.04
CA GLU A 264 -6.24 -24.37 18.44
C GLU A 264 -4.78 -24.33 17.95
N LEU A 265 -4.41 -23.25 17.27
CA LEU A 265 -3.04 -23.03 16.81
C LEU A 265 -2.06 -23.00 18.00
N ARG A 266 -2.37 -22.23 19.05
CA ARG A 266 -1.57 -22.18 20.29
C ARG A 266 -1.36 -23.56 20.89
N ASN A 267 -2.42 -24.37 20.93
CA ASN A 267 -2.38 -25.73 21.44
C ASN A 267 -1.52 -26.66 20.57
N ILE A 268 -1.61 -26.54 19.25
CA ILE A 268 -0.77 -27.31 18.31
C ILE A 268 0.71 -27.04 18.59
N TYR A 269 1.17 -25.79 18.55
CA TYR A 269 2.59 -25.48 18.79
C TYR A 269 3.05 -25.84 20.20
N THR A 270 2.20 -25.66 21.22
CA THR A 270 2.54 -26.02 22.60
C THR A 270 2.76 -27.53 22.75
N LYS A 271 1.95 -28.34 22.04
CA LYS A 271 2.12 -29.81 22.00
C LYS A 271 3.34 -30.21 21.18
N SER A 272 3.62 -29.54 20.07
CA SER A 272 4.77 -29.82 19.21
C SER A 272 6.13 -29.51 19.86
N PHE A 273 6.17 -28.62 20.86
CA PHE A 273 7.41 -28.22 21.54
C PHE A 273 7.33 -28.46 23.07
N PRO A 274 7.31 -29.72 23.53
CA PRO A 274 7.04 -30.06 24.93
C PRO A 274 8.06 -29.49 25.92
N ASN A 275 9.32 -29.35 25.51
CA ASN A 275 10.41 -28.80 26.33
C ASN A 275 10.48 -27.26 26.30
N GLN A 276 9.69 -26.60 25.46
CA GLN A 276 9.72 -25.15 25.26
C GLN A 276 8.33 -24.51 25.40
N LYS A 277 7.41 -25.17 26.12
CA LYS A 277 6.01 -24.72 26.30
C LYS A 277 5.90 -23.27 26.77
N ILE A 278 6.79 -22.84 27.68
CA ILE A 278 6.78 -21.47 28.22
C ILE A 278 7.11 -20.46 27.11
N ARG A 279 8.15 -20.71 26.30
CA ARG A 279 8.51 -19.84 25.15
C ARG A 279 7.36 -19.73 24.16
N VAL A 280 6.75 -20.87 23.80
CA VAL A 280 5.58 -20.89 22.90
C VAL A 280 4.43 -20.06 23.47
N LYS A 281 4.05 -20.30 24.73
CA LYS A 281 2.93 -19.60 25.38
C LYS A 281 3.16 -18.09 25.39
N ASN A 282 4.35 -17.65 25.78
CA ASN A 282 4.71 -16.22 25.82
C ASN A 282 4.61 -15.58 24.42
N LEU A 283 5.12 -16.24 23.38
CA LEU A 283 5.01 -15.74 22.01
C LEU A 283 3.54 -15.57 21.58
N PHE A 284 2.69 -16.57 21.86
CA PHE A 284 1.26 -16.46 21.60
C PHE A 284 0.59 -15.35 22.43
N ASP A 285 0.95 -15.19 23.70
CA ASP A 285 0.41 -14.11 24.54
C ASP A 285 0.75 -12.72 23.95
N LYS A 286 1.97 -12.52 23.43
CA LYS A 286 2.34 -11.28 22.71
C LYS A 286 1.53 -11.08 21.42
N ILE A 287 1.31 -12.14 20.64
CA ILE A 287 0.44 -12.07 19.44
C ILE A 287 -0.98 -11.67 19.85
N TYR A 288 -1.53 -12.28 20.91
CA TYR A 288 -2.87 -11.95 21.41
C TYR A 288 -2.97 -10.50 21.90
N MET A 289 -1.97 -10.03 22.66
CA MET A 289 -1.93 -8.66 23.16
C MET A 289 -1.86 -7.62 22.02
N SER A 290 -1.18 -7.95 20.92
CA SER A 290 -0.92 -7.04 19.79
C SER A 290 -1.93 -7.15 18.63
N THR A 291 -2.94 -8.03 18.72
CA THR A 291 -3.91 -8.24 17.63
C THR A 291 -5.37 -8.24 18.10
N TYR A 292 -6.28 -7.95 17.17
CA TYR A 292 -7.71 -8.23 17.32
C TYR A 292 -8.06 -9.52 16.57
N LEU A 293 -8.68 -10.47 17.27
CA LEU A 293 -9.15 -11.72 16.65
C LEU A 293 -10.41 -11.45 15.83
N ILE A 294 -10.39 -11.81 14.54
CA ILE A 294 -11.55 -11.71 13.64
C ILE A 294 -11.87 -13.10 13.11
N ASN A 295 -13.10 -13.55 13.34
CA ASN A 295 -13.62 -14.79 12.78
C ASN A 295 -14.03 -14.59 11.31
N PHE A 296 -13.41 -15.33 10.39
CA PHE A 296 -13.71 -15.24 8.95
C PHE A 296 -14.90 -16.10 8.51
N ASN A 297 -15.51 -16.86 9.44
CA ASN A 297 -16.69 -17.69 9.18
C ASN A 297 -17.98 -16.85 9.16
N GLU A 298 -18.36 -16.36 7.99
CA GLU A 298 -19.78 -16.09 7.70
C GLU A 298 -20.10 -16.52 6.26
N LYS A 299 -20.42 -17.82 6.08
CA LYS A 299 -21.43 -18.16 5.07
C LYS A 299 -22.78 -17.82 5.67
N LYS A 300 -23.62 -17.14 4.90
CA LYS A 300 -25.06 -16.99 5.15
C LYS A 300 -25.61 -18.33 5.63
N GLN A 301 -26.26 -18.36 6.78
CA GLN A 301 -27.40 -19.25 6.94
C GLN A 301 -28.41 -18.79 5.89
N ASN A 302 -28.44 -19.48 4.75
CA ASN A 302 -29.56 -19.34 3.83
C ASN A 302 -30.75 -20.02 4.53
N ASN A 303 -31.74 -19.21 4.87
CA ASN A 303 -33.14 -19.66 4.92
C ASN A 303 -33.55 -20.18 3.55
#